data_AF-A0A261TU42-F1
#
_entry.id   AF-A0A261TU42-F1
#
_cell.length_a   1.000
_cell.length_b   1.000
_cell.length_c   1.000
_cell.angle_alpha   90.00
_cell.angle_beta   90.00
_cell.angle_gamma   90.00
#
_symmetry.space_group_name_H-M   'P 1'
#
loop_
_entity.id
_entity.type
_entity.pdbx_description
1 polymer ?
#
loop_
_entity_poly.entity_id
_entity_poly.type
_entity_poly.pdbx_seq_one_letter_code
_entity_poly.pdbx_strand_id
1 'polypeptide(L)'
;MRGSSLFVARLVLALTGLVALSGCISLDTQRARLIPVADLDSRGQIAVSREVTATLSGGAVQTIASGSQWRRVGAIVQGDVYRPLDRGFTLQGARQVEAWLVIARARLVGFYLPGEQAFAPLKTPVALPVEMRQ
;
A
#
# COMPACT_ATOMS: atom_id res chain seq x y z
N MET A 1 -7.58 65.26 35.82
CA MET A 1 -7.24 65.75 34.47
C MET A 1 -5.90 65.15 34.06
N ARG A 2 -5.85 64.49 32.88
CA ARG A 2 -4.67 63.90 32.19
C ARG A 2 -4.05 62.66 32.89
N GLY A 3 -3.90 61.49 32.27
CA GLY A 3 -4.09 61.13 30.88
C GLY A 3 -4.18 59.61 30.70
N SER A 4 -5.01 59.23 29.72
CA SER A 4 -5.22 57.89 29.20
C SER A 4 -4.01 57.42 28.39
N SER A 5 -3.28 56.41 28.86
CA SER A 5 -2.48 55.51 28.03
C SER A 5 -1.92 54.42 28.93
N LEU A 6 -2.56 53.26 28.88
CA LEU A 6 -2.07 51.91 29.23
C LEU A 6 -3.25 50.95 29.56
N PHE A 7 -4.48 51.29 29.16
CA PHE A 7 -5.53 50.29 28.88
C PHE A 7 -5.31 49.57 27.53
N VAL A 8 -4.12 49.67 26.94
CA VAL A 8 -3.73 49.16 25.61
C VAL A 8 -2.48 48.29 25.72
N ALA A 9 -2.48 47.37 26.67
CA ALA A 9 -1.76 46.11 26.52
C ALA A 9 -2.83 45.01 26.50
N ARG A 10 -3.81 45.11 25.59
CA ARG A 10 -3.84 44.25 24.39
C ARG A 10 -3.48 42.82 24.80
N LEU A 11 -4.38 42.08 25.45
CA LEU A 11 -5.45 41.38 24.73
C LEU A 11 -4.94 40.91 23.36
N VAL A 12 -4.03 39.93 23.35
CA VAL A 12 -3.69 38.99 22.25
C VAL A 12 -2.47 38.19 22.74
N LEU A 13 -2.72 37.07 23.41
CA LEU A 13 -1.82 35.92 23.56
C LEU A 13 -2.75 34.71 23.75
N ALA A 14 -3.85 34.60 22.98
CA ALA A 14 -3.86 34.25 21.56
C ALA A 14 -3.08 32.95 21.29
N LEU A 15 -3.70 31.84 21.68
CA LEU A 15 -4.10 30.83 20.71
C LEU A 15 -2.97 30.39 19.75
N THR A 16 -2.03 29.56 20.22
CA THR A 16 -1.19 28.77 19.29
C THR A 16 -0.78 27.43 19.88
N GLY A 17 -1.71 26.77 20.57
CA GLY A 17 -1.64 25.34 20.85
C GLY A 17 -2.24 24.54 19.70
N LEU A 18 -1.82 24.78 18.46
CA LEU A 18 -2.24 23.95 17.33
C LEU A 18 -1.38 22.67 17.36
N VAL A 19 -1.80 21.70 18.16
CA VAL A 19 -1.26 20.33 18.11
C VAL A 19 -1.61 19.81 16.71
N ALA A 20 -0.64 19.86 15.81
CA ALA A 20 -0.72 19.19 14.53
C ALA A 20 -0.79 17.69 14.81
N LEU A 21 -2.00 17.14 14.83
CA LEU A 21 -2.23 15.70 14.75
C LEU A 21 -1.67 15.27 13.39
N SER A 22 -0.44 14.79 13.38
CA SER A 22 0.10 14.01 12.27
C SER A 22 -0.81 12.79 12.14
N GLY A 23 -1.76 12.86 11.20
CA GLY A 23 -2.66 11.75 10.91
C GLY A 23 -1.82 10.54 10.54
N CYS A 24 -1.82 9.53 11.41
CA CYS A 24 -1.23 8.24 11.08
C CYS A 24 -1.97 7.72 9.85
N ILE A 25 -1.28 7.59 8.72
CA ILE A 25 -1.79 6.87 7.56
C ILE A 25 -2.05 5.43 8.05
N SER A 26 -3.32 5.13 8.28
CA SER A 26 -3.76 3.78 8.60
C SER A 26 -3.85 2.99 7.30
N LEU A 27 -3.33 1.76 7.29
CA LEU A 27 -3.49 0.88 6.15
C LEU A 27 -4.92 0.33 6.18
N ASP A 28 -5.74 0.72 5.20
CA ASP A 28 -7.07 0.15 5.01
C ASP A 28 -6.91 -1.29 4.52
N THR A 29 -7.41 -2.26 5.31
CA THR A 29 -7.28 -3.69 5.04
C THR A 29 -8.60 -4.43 5.30
N GLN A 30 -8.83 -5.48 4.53
CA GLN A 30 -10.01 -6.34 4.63
C GLN A 30 -9.55 -7.78 4.85
N ARG A 31 -10.20 -8.54 5.75
CA ARG A 31 -9.85 -9.96 5.95
C ARG A 31 -9.96 -10.72 4.63
N ALA A 32 -8.94 -11.52 4.31
CA ALA A 32 -8.89 -12.31 3.09
C ALA A 32 -8.31 -13.70 3.36
N ARG A 33 -9.01 -14.74 2.89
CA ARG A 33 -8.55 -16.12 3.01
C ARG A 33 -7.88 -16.56 1.72
N LEU A 34 -6.58 -16.86 1.78
CA LEU A 34 -5.83 -17.42 0.66
C LEU A 34 -6.24 -18.88 0.42
N ILE A 35 -6.59 -19.19 -0.82
CA ILE A 35 -6.74 -20.56 -1.31
C ILE A 35 -5.45 -20.89 -2.08
N PRO A 36 -4.59 -21.78 -1.54
CA PRO A 36 -3.32 -22.10 -2.19
C PRO A 36 -3.55 -22.89 -3.48
N VAL A 37 -2.61 -22.78 -4.43
CA VAL A 37 -2.56 -23.67 -5.58
C VAL A 37 -1.66 -24.87 -5.28
N ALA A 38 -2.08 -26.06 -5.73
CA ALA A 38 -1.39 -27.31 -5.44
C ALA A 38 -0.01 -27.42 -6.13
N ASP A 39 0.11 -26.87 -7.35
CA ASP A 39 1.36 -26.87 -8.11
C ASP A 39 2.00 -25.48 -8.14
N LEU A 40 3.13 -25.35 -7.45
CA LEU A 40 4.01 -24.18 -7.48
C LEU A 40 5.08 -24.30 -8.58
N ASP A 41 4.71 -24.91 -9.70
CA ASP A 41 5.59 -25.08 -10.87
C ASP A 41 6.00 -23.72 -11.48
N SER A 42 7.16 -23.69 -12.16
CA SER A 42 7.73 -22.50 -12.82
C SER A 42 6.74 -21.77 -13.75
N ARG A 43 5.72 -22.46 -14.27
CA ARG A 43 4.67 -21.90 -15.14
C ARG A 43 3.86 -20.76 -14.51
N GLY A 44 3.89 -20.62 -13.18
CA GLY A 44 3.25 -19.53 -12.44
C GLY A 44 4.16 -18.32 -12.18
N GLN A 45 5.37 -18.29 -12.74
CA GLN A 45 6.33 -17.20 -12.54
C GLN A 45 6.14 -16.09 -13.57
N ILE A 46 6.15 -14.86 -13.09
CA ILE A 46 6.05 -13.64 -13.88
C ILE A 46 7.18 -12.69 -13.53
N ALA A 47 7.59 -11.87 -14.49
CA ALA A 47 8.43 -10.70 -14.24
C ALA A 47 7.69 -9.43 -14.65
N VAL A 48 7.78 -8.39 -13.85
CA VAL A 48 7.20 -7.07 -14.18
C VAL A 48 8.08 -6.41 -15.24
N SER A 49 7.54 -6.10 -16.42
CA SER A 49 8.37 -5.62 -17.56
C SER A 49 8.64 -4.12 -17.56
N ARG A 50 7.89 -3.34 -16.78
CA ARG A 50 8.15 -1.92 -16.54
C ARG A 50 7.77 -1.55 -15.12
N GLU A 51 8.42 -0.55 -14.56
CA GLU A 51 8.07 -0.04 -13.23
C GLU A 51 6.59 0.41 -13.17
N VAL A 52 5.93 0.05 -12.08
CA VAL A 52 4.53 0.41 -11.84
C VAL A 52 4.40 1.09 -10.48
N THR A 53 3.81 2.29 -10.49
CA THR A 53 3.44 3.02 -9.27
C THR A 53 1.95 2.81 -9.00
N ALA A 54 1.63 2.43 -7.77
CA ALA A 54 0.27 2.16 -7.32
C ALA A 54 -0.02 2.87 -6.00
N THR A 55 -1.21 3.45 -5.88
CA THR A 55 -1.64 4.12 -4.65
C THR A 55 -2.63 3.23 -3.92
N LEU A 56 -2.33 2.91 -2.66
CA LEU A 56 -3.26 2.21 -1.75
C LEU A 56 -4.48 3.09 -1.46
N SER A 57 -5.61 2.48 -1.05
CA SER A 57 -6.80 3.25 -0.64
C SER A 57 -6.52 4.25 0.49
N GLY A 58 -5.60 3.91 1.40
CA GLY A 58 -5.10 4.80 2.46
C GLY A 58 -4.14 5.90 2.00
N GLY A 59 -3.85 6.02 0.69
CA GLY A 59 -3.04 7.08 0.10
C GLY A 59 -1.54 6.79 -0.01
N ALA A 60 -1.03 5.76 0.68
CA ALA A 60 0.37 5.37 0.58
C ALA A 60 0.72 4.86 -0.83
N VAL A 61 1.86 5.29 -1.36
CA VAL A 61 2.33 4.97 -2.71
C VAL A 61 3.33 3.82 -2.67
N GLN A 62 3.13 2.85 -3.55
CA GLN A 62 3.96 1.66 -3.71
C GLN A 62 4.56 1.64 -5.11
N THR A 63 5.84 1.28 -5.18
CA THR A 63 6.56 1.12 -6.45
C THR A 63 6.91 -0.35 -6.64
N ILE A 64 6.46 -0.92 -7.74
CA ILE A 64 6.79 -2.28 -8.16
C ILE A 64 7.87 -2.15 -9.23
N ALA A 65 9.10 -2.54 -8.88
CA ALA A 65 10.26 -2.37 -9.73
C ALA A 65 10.15 -3.20 -11.02
N SER A 66 10.67 -2.64 -12.11
CA SER A 66 10.91 -3.40 -13.34
C SER A 66 11.88 -4.56 -13.07
N GLY A 67 11.65 -5.70 -13.72
CA GLY A 67 12.41 -6.93 -13.56
C GLY A 67 12.11 -7.72 -12.29
N SER A 68 11.29 -7.19 -11.36
CA SER A 68 10.91 -7.92 -10.15
C SER A 68 10.15 -9.20 -10.49
N GLN A 69 10.54 -10.30 -9.84
CA GLN A 69 9.99 -11.63 -10.13
C GLN A 69 8.99 -12.08 -9.06
N TRP A 70 7.90 -12.68 -9.51
CA TRP A 70 6.80 -13.10 -8.66
C TRP A 70 6.29 -14.47 -9.08
N ARG A 71 5.87 -15.29 -8.11
CA ARG A 71 5.28 -16.60 -8.34
C ARG A 71 3.86 -16.64 -7.84
N ARG A 72 2.94 -17.14 -8.66
CA ARG A 72 1.57 -17.40 -8.24
C ARG A 72 1.56 -18.46 -7.12
N VAL A 73 0.95 -18.13 -5.99
CA VAL A 73 0.87 -19.01 -4.81
C VAL A 73 -0.57 -19.39 -4.43
N GLY A 74 -1.56 -18.73 -5.02
CA GLY A 74 -2.96 -19.02 -4.76
C GLY A 74 -3.89 -17.94 -5.30
N ALA A 75 -5.08 -17.87 -4.72
CA ALA A 75 -6.06 -16.83 -5.03
C ALA A 75 -6.85 -16.42 -3.78
N ILE A 76 -7.38 -15.20 -3.81
CA ILE A 76 -8.40 -14.66 -2.92
C ILE A 76 -9.60 -14.20 -3.77
N VAL A 77 -10.70 -13.78 -3.14
CA VAL A 77 -11.92 -13.37 -3.89
C VAL A 77 -11.66 -12.21 -4.87
N GLN A 78 -10.64 -11.39 -4.60
CA GLN A 78 -10.26 -10.24 -5.42
C GLN A 78 -9.36 -10.59 -6.60
N GLY A 79 -8.67 -11.74 -6.59
CA GLY A 79 -7.75 -12.12 -7.68
C GLY A 79 -6.69 -13.15 -7.28
N ASP A 80 -5.78 -13.39 -8.22
CA ASP A 80 -4.65 -14.29 -8.05
C ASP A 80 -3.56 -13.64 -7.20
N VAL A 81 -2.99 -14.40 -6.27
CA VAL A 81 -1.96 -13.92 -5.35
C VAL A 81 -0.59 -14.38 -5.79
N TYR A 82 0.34 -13.43 -5.89
CA TYR A 82 1.71 -13.65 -6.33
C TYR A 82 2.72 -13.22 -5.26
N ARG A 83 3.54 -14.17 -4.81
CA ARG A 83 4.61 -13.97 -3.83
C ARG A 83 5.90 -13.50 -4.53
N PRO A 84 6.66 -12.54 -3.98
CA PRO A 84 7.95 -12.15 -4.55
C PRO A 84 8.97 -13.29 -4.44
N LEU A 85 9.80 -13.48 -5.48
CA LEU A 85 10.85 -14.50 -5.52
C LEU A 85 12.25 -13.99 -5.20
N ASP A 86 12.51 -12.71 -5.48
CA ASP A 86 13.85 -12.12 -5.29
C ASP A 86 14.02 -11.66 -3.83
N ARG A 87 13.79 -10.38 -3.56
CA ARG A 87 13.70 -9.83 -2.21
C ARG A 87 12.24 -9.74 -1.79
N GLY A 88 11.99 -10.01 -0.51
CA GLY A 88 10.68 -9.75 0.08
C GLY A 88 10.21 -8.34 -0.23
N PHE A 89 8.92 -8.19 -0.51
CA PHE A 89 8.30 -6.90 -0.80
C PHE A 89 7.52 -6.44 0.42
N THR A 90 7.70 -5.17 0.79
CA THR A 90 7.01 -4.59 1.94
C THR A 90 6.33 -3.30 1.53
N LEU A 91 5.11 -3.10 2.03
CA LEU A 91 4.41 -1.83 1.81
C LEU A 91 5.12 -0.69 2.53
N GLN A 92 5.30 0.41 1.83
CA GLN A 92 5.70 1.70 2.39
C GLN A 92 4.51 2.32 3.15
N GLY A 93 4.71 2.79 4.38
CA GLY A 93 3.65 3.38 5.20
C GLY A 93 4.02 3.47 6.68
N ALA A 94 3.03 3.64 7.55
CA ALA A 94 3.23 3.72 9.00
C ALA A 94 3.82 2.45 9.63
N ARG A 95 3.76 1.32 8.91
CA ARG A 95 4.36 0.04 9.31
C ARG A 95 4.93 -0.66 8.09
N GLN A 96 6.12 -1.25 8.24
CA GLN A 96 6.68 -2.16 7.24
C GLN A 96 5.98 -3.52 7.36
N VAL A 97 5.16 -3.86 6.38
CA VAL A 97 4.39 -5.12 6.35
C VAL A 97 4.71 -5.85 5.06
N GLU A 98 5.02 -7.15 5.13
CA GLU A 98 5.22 -7.99 3.95
C GLU A 98 3.95 -8.00 3.09
N ALA A 99 4.13 -7.90 1.78
CA ALA A 99 3.02 -7.83 0.83
C ALA A 99 3.30 -8.62 -0.44
N TRP A 100 2.25 -9.29 -0.91
CA TRP A 100 2.22 -10.08 -2.14
C TRP A 100 1.26 -9.43 -3.13
N LEU A 101 1.53 -9.48 -4.43
CA LEU A 101 0.64 -8.84 -5.41
C LEU A 101 -0.68 -9.60 -5.49
N VAL A 102 -1.78 -8.87 -5.67
CA VAL A 102 -3.06 -9.43 -6.09
C VAL A 102 -3.39 -8.91 -7.47
N ILE A 103 -3.49 -9.82 -8.43
CA ILE A 103 -3.68 -9.51 -9.84
C ILE A 103 -5.04 -10.05 -10.29
N ALA A 104 -5.82 -9.21 -10.97
CA ALA A 104 -7.05 -9.61 -11.63
C ALA A 104 -7.13 -8.96 -13.01
N ARG A 105 -7.48 -9.74 -14.03
CA ARG A 105 -7.65 -9.25 -15.42
C ARG A 105 -6.45 -8.42 -15.91
N ALA A 106 -5.23 -8.92 -15.68
CA ALA A 106 -3.96 -8.24 -16.01
C ALA A 106 -3.74 -6.86 -15.36
N ARG A 107 -4.42 -6.59 -14.24
CA ARG A 107 -4.24 -5.38 -13.43
C ARG A 107 -3.84 -5.75 -12.01
N LEU A 108 -2.95 -4.95 -11.43
CA LEU A 108 -2.74 -4.94 -10.00
C LEU A 108 -3.97 -4.30 -9.33
N VAL A 109 -4.62 -5.04 -8.43
CA VAL A 109 -5.82 -4.57 -7.72
C VAL A 109 -5.56 -4.27 -6.24
N GLY A 110 -4.47 -4.79 -5.69
CA GLY A 110 -4.07 -4.58 -4.31
C GLY A 110 -2.96 -5.54 -3.90
N PHE A 111 -2.81 -5.69 -2.59
CA PHE A 111 -1.79 -6.54 -1.99
C PHE A 111 -2.39 -7.48 -0.96
N TYR A 112 -1.91 -8.71 -0.91
CA TYR A 112 -2.22 -9.66 0.14
C TYR A 112 -1.13 -9.59 1.22
N LEU A 113 -1.55 -9.53 2.48
CA LEU A 113 -0.70 -9.42 3.65
C LEU A 113 -0.67 -10.78 4.36
N PRO A 114 0.37 -11.63 4.15
CA PRO A 114 0.36 -13.00 4.64
C PRO A 114 0.35 -13.11 6.16
N GLY A 115 1.05 -12.22 6.86
CA GLY A 115 1.08 -12.19 8.33
C GLY A 115 -0.25 -11.76 8.95
N GLU A 116 -1.08 -11.02 8.21
CA GLU A 116 -2.35 -10.47 8.69
C GLU A 116 -3.57 -11.24 8.14
N GLN A 117 -3.37 -12.10 7.14
CA GLN A 117 -4.44 -12.74 6.36
C GLN A 117 -5.47 -11.72 5.88
N ALA A 118 -4.95 -10.65 5.27
CA ALA A 118 -5.71 -9.48 4.88
C ALA A 118 -5.35 -9.02 3.46
N PHE A 119 -6.25 -8.26 2.86
CA PHE A 119 -6.14 -7.64 1.56
C PHE A 119 -6.13 -6.13 1.73
N ALA A 120 -5.12 -5.47 1.17
CA ALA A 120 -4.98 -4.03 1.11
C ALA A 120 -5.33 -3.55 -0.33
N PRO A 121 -6.49 -2.90 -0.55
CA PRO A 121 -6.91 -2.44 -1.87
C PRO A 121 -6.07 -1.27 -2.38
N LEU A 122 -5.93 -1.17 -3.71
CA LEU A 122 -5.55 0.06 -4.36
C LEU A 122 -6.72 1.04 -4.44
N LYS A 123 -6.40 2.34 -4.44
CA LYS A 123 -7.36 3.42 -4.74
C LYS A 123 -8.00 3.22 -6.12
N THR A 124 -7.19 2.83 -7.11
CA THR A 124 -7.64 2.46 -8.46
C THR A 124 -6.75 1.32 -8.96
N PRO A 125 -7.31 0.25 -9.56
CA PRO A 125 -6.52 -0.79 -10.20
C PRO A 125 -5.62 -0.22 -11.29
N VAL A 126 -4.36 -0.66 -11.36
CA VAL A 126 -3.39 -0.21 -12.37
C VAL A 126 -2.98 -1.36 -13.30
N ALA A 127 -2.71 -1.05 -14.56
CA ALA A 127 -2.23 -2.06 -15.50
C ALA A 127 -0.84 -2.55 -15.05
N LEU A 128 -0.69 -3.87 -14.94
CA LEU A 128 0.58 -4.49 -14.53
C LEU A 128 1.11 -5.30 -15.72
N PRO A 129 2.04 -4.74 -16.51
CA PRO A 129 2.59 -5.48 -17.64
C PRO A 129 3.59 -6.51 -17.10
N VAL A 130 3.33 -7.76 -17.48
CA VAL A 130 4.08 -8.91 -16.99
C VAL A 130 4.52 -9.76 -18.17
N GLU A 131 5.70 -10.35 -18.04
CA GLU A 131 6.22 -11.38 -18.92
C GLU A 131 6.13 -12.72 -18.19
N MET A 132 5.66 -13.75 -18.87
CA MET A 132 5.71 -15.11 -18.34
C MET A 132 7.16 -15.59 -18.32
N ARG A 133 7.58 -16.17 -17.20
CA ARG A 133 8.87 -16.86 -17.07
C ARG A 133 8.55 -18.36 -17.02
N GLN A 134 9.16 -19.12 -17.93
CA GLN A 134 9.01 -20.58 -18.04
C GLN A 134 10.26 -21.26 -17.50
#